data_AF-A0AAN7QJD7-F1
#
_entry.id   AF-A0AAN7QJD7-F1
#
_cell.length_a   1.000
_cell.length_b   1.000
_cell.length_c   1.000
_cell.angle_alpha   90.00
_cell.angle_beta   90.00
_cell.angle_gamma   90.00
#
_symmetry.space_group_name_H-M   'P 1'
#
loop_
_entity.id
_entity.type
_entity.pdbx_description
1 polymer ?
#
loop_
_entity_poly.entity_id
_entity_poly.type
_entity_poly.pdbx_seq_one_letter_code
_entity_poly.pdbx_strand_id
1 'polypeptide(L)'
;MGDKIRANKLLEKGNFFQKKAREANDVSSEKIFETSDTVDAQDLITLDLDLHEYEPREATRLLKQHLSSLAGHPAFQYLKVIIETDDEDSSKGARRQRILRLLERNSLRTEEGTAGTILIPLESINRQSLSFVKG
;
A
#
# COMPACT_ATOMS: atom_id res chain seq x y z
N MET A 1 -7.93 -33.34 33.31
CA MET A 1 -9.22 -33.10 32.63
C MET A 1 -9.72 -31.75 33.08
N GLY A 2 -9.87 -30.82 32.15
CA GLY A 2 -10.35 -29.45 32.38
C GLY A 2 -10.69 -28.86 31.02
N ASP A 3 -11.98 -28.71 30.80
CA ASP A 3 -12.70 -28.48 29.55
C ASP A 3 -12.16 -27.32 28.69
N LYS A 4 -11.97 -27.51 27.39
CA LYS A 4 -12.96 -27.31 26.31
C LYS A 4 -13.59 -25.90 26.34
N ILE A 5 -13.45 -25.20 25.21
CA ILE A 5 -14.43 -24.29 24.56
C ILE A 5 -13.98 -22.81 24.43
N ARG A 6 -13.65 -22.47 23.16
CA ARG A 6 -13.93 -21.23 22.41
C ARG A 6 -13.34 -19.91 22.92
N ALA A 7 -12.60 -19.24 22.05
CA ALA A 7 -13.14 -18.06 21.36
C ALA A 7 -12.14 -17.52 20.32
N ASN A 8 -12.56 -17.54 19.06
CA ASN A 8 -12.22 -16.50 18.09
C ASN A 8 -12.34 -15.12 18.77
N LYS A 9 -11.31 -14.27 18.68
CA LYS A 9 -11.43 -12.82 18.85
C LYS A 9 -10.59 -12.15 17.76
N LEU A 10 -11.25 -11.71 16.69
CA LEU A 10 -11.53 -10.29 16.39
C LEU A 10 -10.22 -9.60 15.95
N LEU A 11 -9.89 -9.50 14.66
CA LEU A 11 -10.55 -8.63 13.67
C LEU A 11 -11.19 -7.41 14.34
N GLU A 12 -10.37 -6.53 14.91
CA GLU A 12 -10.84 -5.20 15.24
C GLU A 12 -9.68 -4.20 15.39
N LYS A 13 -9.94 -3.01 14.83
CA LYS A 13 -9.23 -1.73 14.91
C LYS A 13 -8.23 -1.51 13.77
N GLY A 14 -8.48 -0.64 12.79
CA GLY A 14 -9.42 0.49 12.70
C GLY A 14 -8.63 1.77 12.54
N ASN A 15 -8.93 2.52 11.47
CA ASN A 15 -8.44 3.85 11.09
C ASN A 15 -7.46 4.52 12.05
N PHE A 16 -6.21 4.66 11.63
CA PHE A 16 -5.29 5.61 12.24
C PHE A 16 -5.20 6.85 11.34
N PHE A 17 -5.94 7.89 11.72
CA PHE A 17 -6.01 9.15 11.01
C PHE A 17 -4.68 9.91 11.02
N GLN A 18 -4.32 10.35 9.81
CA GLN A 18 -3.57 11.56 9.42
C GLN A 18 -3.38 12.65 10.47
N LYS A 19 -2.15 13.20 10.50
CA LYS A 19 -1.75 14.60 10.79
C LYS A 19 -0.21 14.67 10.77
N LYS A 20 0.54 15.64 10.22
CA LYS A 20 0.38 17.02 9.72
C LYS A 20 1.59 17.28 8.78
N ALA A 21 1.49 17.95 7.63
CA ALA A 21 1.40 19.40 7.40
C ALA A 21 2.59 20.24 7.94
N ARG A 22 3.49 20.71 7.04
CA ARG A 22 4.06 22.09 6.99
C ARG A 22 4.92 22.31 5.72
N GLU A 23 4.39 22.95 4.68
CA GLU A 23 4.58 24.36 4.26
C GLU A 23 6.01 24.78 3.87
N ALA A 24 6.18 25.18 2.60
CA ALA A 24 6.96 26.37 2.22
C ALA A 24 6.50 26.92 0.85
N ASN A 25 5.68 27.97 0.90
CA ASN A 25 5.68 29.23 0.11
C ASN A 25 5.84 29.20 -1.43
N ASP A 26 5.17 30.04 -2.21
CA ASP A 26 4.10 31.03 -2.04
C ASP A 26 3.74 31.50 -3.48
N VAL A 27 2.64 32.25 -3.61
CA VAL A 27 2.20 33.10 -4.74
C VAL A 27 0.85 32.70 -5.37
N SER A 28 -0.18 33.21 -4.71
CA SER A 28 -1.25 34.07 -5.26
C SER A 28 -2.11 33.57 -6.42
N SER A 29 -3.34 33.18 -6.14
CA SER A 29 -4.53 34.05 -6.36
C SER A 29 -5.85 33.28 -6.15
N GLU A 30 -6.71 33.87 -5.33
CA GLU A 30 -8.18 33.78 -5.31
C GLU A 30 -8.89 32.40 -5.35
N LYS A 31 -9.43 32.04 -4.17
CA LYS A 31 -10.72 31.36 -3.94
C LYS A 31 -11.13 30.24 -4.92
N ILE A 32 -10.95 29.02 -4.45
CA ILE A 32 -11.93 27.92 -4.26
C ILE A 32 -11.11 26.63 -4.33
N PHE A 33 -10.66 26.14 -3.18
CA PHE A 33 -10.29 24.73 -3.05
C PHE A 33 -11.21 24.11 -1.99
N GLU A 34 -12.51 24.24 -2.24
CA GLU A 34 -13.42 23.18 -1.85
C GLU A 34 -13.18 22.01 -2.82
N THR A 35 -12.99 20.83 -2.24
CA THR A 35 -13.10 19.52 -2.90
C THR A 35 -12.15 19.24 -4.06
N SER A 36 -11.00 18.67 -3.73
CA SER A 36 -10.50 17.48 -4.41
C SER A 36 -9.27 16.94 -3.63
N ASP A 37 -9.33 15.95 -2.72
CA ASP A 37 -9.98 14.64 -2.85
C ASP A 37 -10.39 14.40 -4.29
N THR A 38 -9.40 14.38 -5.18
CA THR A 38 -9.60 14.21 -6.62
C THR A 38 -10.36 12.92 -6.84
N VAL A 39 -11.68 13.11 -6.95
CA VAL A 39 -12.65 12.40 -7.76
C VAL A 39 -12.73 10.90 -7.47
N ASP A 40 -13.75 10.57 -6.67
CA ASP A 40 -14.42 9.26 -6.61
C ASP A 40 -13.64 8.06 -6.07
N ALA A 41 -13.05 8.19 -4.87
CA ALA A 41 -12.82 7.04 -3.98
C ALA A 41 -14.11 6.58 -3.26
N GLN A 42 -15.28 6.80 -3.88
CA GLN A 42 -16.54 6.21 -3.44
C GLN A 42 -16.57 4.78 -4.02
N ASP A 43 -16.31 3.78 -3.16
CA ASP A 43 -16.42 2.32 -3.38
C ASP A 43 -15.25 1.53 -4.02
N LEU A 44 -14.05 2.09 -4.18
CA LEU A 44 -12.89 1.24 -4.52
C LEU A 44 -12.35 0.52 -3.28
N ILE A 45 -12.61 -0.79 -3.18
CA ILE A 45 -12.14 -1.61 -2.06
C ILE A 45 -10.61 -1.74 -2.13
N THR A 46 -9.93 -0.97 -1.30
CA THR A 46 -8.46 -0.88 -1.23
C THR A 46 -7.96 -1.53 0.04
N LEU A 47 -6.85 -2.27 -0.04
CA LEU A 47 -6.14 -2.77 1.12
C LEU A 47 -4.83 -1.99 1.30
N ASP A 48 -4.63 -1.43 2.49
CA ASP A 48 -3.40 -0.72 2.83
C ASP A 48 -2.32 -1.71 3.31
N LEU A 49 -1.12 -1.58 2.73
CA LEU A 49 0.08 -2.30 3.12
C LEU A 49 1.17 -1.29 3.47
N ASP A 50 1.41 -1.13 4.76
CA ASP A 50 2.45 -0.25 5.24
C ASP A 50 3.81 -0.95 5.29
N LEU A 51 4.77 -0.43 4.52
CA LEU A 51 6.15 -0.92 4.44
C LEU A 51 7.18 0.11 4.94
N HIS A 52 6.76 1.29 5.40
CA HIS A 52 7.68 2.41 5.65
C HIS A 52 8.63 2.21 6.85
N GLU A 53 8.27 1.36 7.81
CA GLU A 53 9.15 1.03 8.94
C GLU A 53 10.05 -0.19 8.67
N TYR A 54 9.85 -0.87 7.54
CA TYR A 54 10.52 -2.14 7.29
C TYR A 54 11.81 -1.95 6.51
N GLU A 55 12.86 -2.69 6.88
CA GLU A 55 14.09 -2.76 6.09
C GLU A 55 13.80 -3.14 4.62
N PRO A 56 14.58 -2.67 3.64
CA PRO A 56 14.29 -2.89 2.21
C PRO A 56 14.08 -4.37 1.82
N ARG A 57 14.77 -5.30 2.48
CA ARG A 57 14.60 -6.75 2.25
C ARG A 57 13.26 -7.25 2.80
N GLU A 58 12.89 -6.79 3.98
CA GLU A 58 11.67 -7.21 4.68
C GLU A 58 10.43 -6.63 4.01
N ALA A 59 10.48 -5.35 3.63
CA ALA A 59 9.45 -4.71 2.82
C ALA A 59 9.19 -5.50 1.51
N THR A 60 10.26 -5.93 0.83
CA THR A 60 10.15 -6.77 -0.37
C THR A 60 9.50 -8.12 -0.08
N ARG A 61 9.84 -8.75 1.05
CA ARG A 61 9.28 -10.05 1.48
C ARG A 61 7.78 -9.92 1.74
N LEU A 62 7.37 -8.91 2.49
CA LEU A 62 5.97 -8.64 2.81
C LEU A 62 5.14 -8.33 1.55
N LEU A 63 5.66 -7.50 0.64
CA LEU A 63 4.99 -7.20 -0.62
C LEU A 63 4.74 -8.46 -1.45
N LYS A 64 5.74 -9.35 -1.55
CA LYS A 64 5.58 -10.64 -2.26
C LYS A 64 4.49 -11.51 -1.63
N GLN A 65 4.43 -11.58 -0.30
CA GLN A 65 3.41 -12.36 0.40
C GLN A 65 2.00 -11.84 0.11
N HIS A 66 1.80 -10.53 0.20
CA HIS A 66 0.51 -9.90 -0.08
C HIS A 66 0.10 -10.08 -1.54
N LEU A 67 0.98 -9.81 -2.50
CA LEU A 67 0.70 -10.04 -3.92
C LEU A 67 0.39 -11.51 -4.23
N SER A 68 1.12 -12.44 -3.61
CA SER A 68 0.87 -13.89 -3.79
C SER A 68 -0.49 -14.32 -3.25
N SER A 69 -0.98 -13.66 -2.20
CA SER A 69 -2.25 -13.98 -1.55
C SER A 69 -3.45 -13.28 -2.19
N LEU A 70 -3.25 -12.07 -2.72
CA LEU A 70 -4.32 -11.17 -3.16
C LEU A 70 -4.46 -11.10 -4.68
N ALA A 71 -3.49 -11.58 -5.46
CA ALA A 71 -3.57 -11.59 -6.91
C ALA A 71 -4.83 -12.32 -7.41
N GLY A 72 -5.68 -11.62 -8.15
CA GLY A 72 -6.96 -12.13 -8.65
C GLY A 72 -8.05 -12.30 -7.59
N HIS A 73 -7.87 -11.75 -6.38
CA HIS A 73 -8.88 -11.83 -5.32
C HIS A 73 -9.97 -10.77 -5.53
N PRO A 74 -11.25 -11.13 -5.67
CA PRO A 74 -12.30 -10.18 -6.05
C PRO A 74 -12.72 -9.21 -4.94
N ALA A 75 -12.32 -9.47 -3.69
CA ALA A 75 -12.69 -8.61 -2.56
C ALA A 75 -11.88 -7.31 -2.48
N PHE A 76 -10.75 -7.19 -3.19
CA PHE A 76 -9.93 -5.98 -3.18
C PHE A 76 -9.56 -5.62 -4.60
N GLN A 77 -9.84 -4.38 -4.99
CA GLN A 77 -9.51 -3.86 -6.32
C GLN A 77 -8.04 -3.42 -6.36
N TYR A 78 -7.58 -2.79 -5.28
CA TYR A 78 -6.24 -2.22 -5.18
C TYR A 78 -5.51 -2.65 -3.90
N LEU A 79 -4.20 -2.83 -4.02
CA LEU A 79 -3.27 -2.84 -2.89
C LEU A 79 -2.54 -1.50 -2.86
N LYS A 80 -2.77 -0.70 -1.81
CA LYS A 80 -2.06 0.56 -1.57
C LYS A 80 -0.81 0.29 -0.75
N VAL A 81 0.36 0.47 -1.35
CA VAL A 81 1.66 0.24 -0.72
C VAL A 81 2.22 1.56 -0.22
N ILE A 82 2.43 1.70 1.09
CA ILE A 82 3.04 2.88 1.72
C ILE A 82 4.54 2.58 1.88
N ILE A 83 5.39 3.36 1.22
CA ILE A 83 6.84 3.11 1.11
C ILE A 83 7.63 4.15 1.89
N GLU A 84 7.17 5.39 1.85
CA GLU A 84 7.85 6.56 2.42
C GLU A 84 6.82 7.40 3.18
N THR A 85 7.24 7.95 4.31
CA THR A 85 6.55 9.01 5.05
C THR A 85 7.41 10.26 5.02
N ASP A 86 6.91 11.37 5.57
CA ASP A 86 7.66 12.63 5.68
C ASP A 86 8.83 12.56 6.69
N ASP A 87 9.03 11.42 7.34
CA ASP A 87 10.05 11.21 8.36
C ASP A 87 11.46 11.03 7.78
N GLU A 88 12.48 11.32 8.61
CA GLU A 88 13.87 11.06 8.27
C GLU A 88 14.17 9.55 8.23
N ASP A 89 14.04 8.96 7.04
CA ASP A 89 14.38 7.57 6.77
C ASP A 89 15.55 7.48 5.78
N SER A 90 16.71 7.01 6.25
CA SER A 90 17.90 6.79 5.42
C SER A 90 17.75 5.63 4.43
N SER A 91 16.80 4.73 4.67
CA SER A 91 16.53 3.53 3.87
C SER A 91 15.44 3.74 2.81
N LYS A 92 14.73 4.89 2.83
CA LYS A 92 13.58 5.20 1.95
C LYS A 92 13.87 4.96 0.47
N GLY A 93 15.00 5.50 -0.02
CA GLY A 93 15.40 5.35 -1.42
C GLY A 93 15.72 3.90 -1.79
N ALA A 94 16.39 3.16 -0.91
CA ALA A 94 16.72 1.75 -1.14
C ALA A 94 15.47 0.86 -1.13
N ARG A 95 14.52 1.13 -0.22
CA ARG A 95 13.23 0.45 -0.13
C ARG A 95 12.41 0.68 -1.40
N ARG A 96 12.19 1.95 -1.77
CA ARG A 96 11.46 2.34 -2.98
C ARG A 96 12.06 1.72 -4.23
N GLN A 97 13.39 1.81 -4.40
CA GLN A 97 14.07 1.22 -5.55
C GLN A 97 13.93 -0.31 -5.62
N ARG A 98 13.90 -1.01 -4.49
CA ARG A 98 13.70 -2.48 -4.49
C ARG A 98 12.26 -2.85 -4.82
N ILE A 99 11.29 -2.12 -4.27
CA ILE A 99 9.87 -2.33 -4.57
C ILE A 99 9.60 -2.09 -6.04
N LEU A 100 10.00 -0.95 -6.60
CA LEU A 100 9.79 -0.64 -8.02
C LEU A 100 10.42 -1.70 -8.94
N ARG A 101 11.67 -2.11 -8.67
CA ARG A 101 12.32 -3.19 -9.42
C ARG A 101 11.58 -4.53 -9.35
N LEU A 102 10.95 -4.84 -8.20
CA LEU A 102 10.14 -6.04 -8.08
C LEU A 102 8.90 -5.96 -8.98
N LEU A 103 8.21 -4.82 -8.98
CA LEU A 103 7.01 -4.60 -9.78
C LEU A 103 7.32 -4.64 -11.28
N GLU A 104 8.37 -3.93 -11.72
CA GLU A 104 8.88 -3.93 -13.09
C GLU A 104 9.23 -5.34 -13.58
N ARG A 105 9.98 -6.11 -12.78
CA ARG A 105 10.40 -7.47 -13.13
C ARG A 105 9.23 -8.43 -13.33
N ASN A 106 8.11 -8.19 -12.65
CA ASN A 106 6.90 -8.99 -12.78
C ASN A 106 5.86 -8.33 -13.70
N SER A 107 6.24 -7.26 -14.41
CA SER A 107 5.39 -6.50 -15.32
C SER A 107 4.07 -6.06 -14.69
N LEU A 108 4.12 -5.71 -13.39
CA LEU A 108 2.96 -5.29 -12.65
C LEU A 108 2.66 -3.83 -12.95
N ARG A 109 1.41 -3.56 -13.31
CA ARG A 109 0.92 -2.19 -13.47
C ARG A 109 0.86 -1.52 -12.11
N THR A 110 1.16 -0.24 -12.10
CA THR A 110 1.08 0.62 -10.93
C THR A 110 0.41 1.92 -11.31
N GLU A 111 -0.40 2.43 -10.41
CA GLU A 111 -0.95 3.78 -10.47
C GLU A 111 -0.29 4.64 -9.40
N GLU A 112 -0.19 5.94 -9.68
CA GLU A 112 0.37 6.88 -8.72
C GLU A 112 -0.61 7.06 -7.56
N GLY A 113 -0.13 6.83 -6.34
CA GLY A 113 -0.89 7.10 -5.12
C GLY A 113 -0.61 8.50 -4.59
N THR A 114 -0.97 8.72 -3.33
CA THR A 114 -0.49 9.90 -2.58
C THR A 114 1.01 9.85 -2.38
N ALA A 115 1.63 10.97 -1.98
CA ALA A 115 3.06 11.06 -1.71
C ALA A 115 3.57 9.87 -0.87
N GLY A 116 4.63 9.22 -1.36
CA GLY A 116 5.24 8.05 -0.69
C GLY A 116 4.49 6.73 -0.87
N THR A 117 3.41 6.69 -1.68
CA THR A 117 2.58 5.48 -1.88
C THR A 117 2.44 5.08 -3.35
N ILE A 118 2.12 3.80 -3.58
CA ILE A 118 1.86 3.23 -4.91
C ILE A 118 0.59 2.39 -4.85
N LEU A 119 -0.28 2.49 -5.86
CA LEU A 119 -1.46 1.65 -6.00
C LEU A 119 -1.18 0.52 -7.00
N ILE A 120 -1.56 -0.71 -6.63
CA ILE A 120 -1.38 -1.90 -7.48
C ILE A 120 -2.76 -2.52 -7.74
N PRO A 121 -3.27 -2.50 -8.98
CA PRO A 121 -4.54 -3.14 -9.33
C PRO A 121 -4.42 -4.68 -9.23
N LEU A 122 -5.19 -5.30 -8.33
CA LEU A 122 -5.09 -6.73 -8.01
C LEU A 122 -5.79 -7.63 -9.02
N GLU A 123 -6.84 -7.13 -9.67
CA GLU A 123 -7.61 -7.87 -10.69
C GLU A 123 -6.77 -8.28 -11.90
N SER A 124 -5.81 -7.43 -12.27
CA SER A 124 -4.97 -7.60 -13.46
C SER A 124 -3.81 -8.58 -13.23
N ILE A 125 -3.57 -9.00 -11.98
CA ILE A 125 -2.43 -9.80 -11.61
C ILE A 125 -2.73 -11.27 -11.80
N ASN A 126 -2.08 -11.89 -12.78
CA ASN A 126 -2.00 -13.34 -12.84
C ASN A 126 -1.04 -13.87 -11.76
N ARG A 127 -1.58 -14.48 -10.71
CA ARG A 127 -0.78 -15.06 -9.62
C ARG A 127 0.32 -16.01 -10.12
N GLN A 128 0.08 -16.77 -11.19
CA GLN A 128 1.05 -17.76 -11.70
C GLN A 128 2.20 -17.16 -12.51
N SER A 129 2.07 -15.90 -12.97
CA SER A 129 3.15 -15.20 -13.68
C SER A 129 4.13 -14.52 -12.72
N LEU A 130 3.82 -14.47 -11.42
CA LEU A 130 4.69 -13.92 -10.40
C LEU A 130 5.91 -14.85 -10.20
N SER A 131 7.10 -14.32 -10.44
CA SER A 131 8.39 -15.02 -10.35
C SER A 131 8.72 -15.59 -8.96
N PHE A 132 7.93 -15.24 -7.94
CA PHE A 132 8.10 -15.65 -6.55
C PHE A 132 6.99 -16.56 -6.01
N VAL A 133 6.00 -16.92 -6.83
CA VAL A 133 4.92 -17.86 -6.45
C VAL A 133 5.30 -19.31 -6.76
N LYS A 134 6.26 -19.54 -7.66
CA LYS A 134 6.84 -20.86 -7.92
C LYS A 134 8.27 -20.89 -7.38
N GLY A 135 8.39 -21.45 -6.18
CA GLY A 135 9.63 -21.69 -5.46
C GLY A 135 9.39 -22.72 -4.37
#